data_AF-A0A6N7M881-F1
#
_entry.id   AF-A0A6N7M881-F1
#
_cell.length_a   1.000
_cell.length_b   1.000
_cell.length_c   1.000
_cell.angle_alpha   90.00
_cell.angle_beta   90.00
_cell.angle_gamma   90.00
#
_symmetry.space_group_name_H-M   'P 1'
#
loop_
_entity.id
_entity.type
_entity.pdbx_description
1 polymer ?
#
loop_
_entity_poly.entity_id
_entity_poly.type
_entity_poly.pdbx_seq_one_letter_code
_entity_poly.pdbx_strand_id
1 'polypeptide(L)'
;MGERQLKFLEDWAADWSNLTWMKVVLSQTIFANVATLPKSEHHDRIVPRLRILPEGEYPPDDRPVSDMDSNGWPQTGRNKALKAMRKAFALHIAGDQHLGSTIQYGVDDWYDAGFAFCVPAISNIWPRRWFPEEPGKNREPGPPKYTGDFIDGFGNKITVHAVSNPVFTGKKPSNLYDRATGYGIVRFNKTTRDITIECWPRFTDPADPGAGQYTGWPVKINQMENYNRKTVAYLPEIVVEGMVNPVIRVIEEATNEMVYTLRIKGNTFRPKVFSEATYTIKISDPDNDKEKVFKGVQSIPKESEEKFEVTF
;
A
#
# COMPACT_ATOMS: atom_id res chain seq x y z
N MET A 1 5.79 12.51 -11.19
CA MET A 1 5.88 13.59 -10.17
C MET A 1 7.12 14.44 -10.42
N GLY A 2 7.01 15.75 -10.19
CA GLY A 2 8.15 16.67 -10.22
C GLY A 2 8.84 16.82 -8.85
N GLU A 3 10.00 17.48 -8.82
CA GLU A 3 10.83 17.64 -7.61
C GLU A 3 10.08 18.29 -6.43
N ARG A 4 9.24 19.29 -6.71
CA ARG A 4 8.42 19.96 -5.67
C ARG A 4 7.49 18.97 -4.94
N GLN A 5 6.86 18.04 -5.66
CA GLN A 5 5.98 17.04 -5.06
C GLN A 5 6.78 16.00 -4.26
N LEU A 6 7.96 15.61 -4.76
CA LEU A 6 8.83 14.69 -4.02
C LEU A 6 9.35 15.32 -2.73
N LYS A 7 9.75 16.59 -2.77
CA LYS A 7 10.13 17.34 -1.57
C LYS A 7 8.97 17.43 -0.58
N PHE A 8 7.76 17.73 -1.08
CA PHE A 8 6.56 17.72 -0.24
C PHE A 8 6.35 16.35 0.43
N LEU A 9 6.48 15.23 -0.31
CA LEU A 9 6.30 13.90 0.26
C LEU A 9 7.36 13.56 1.32
N GLU A 10 8.61 13.97 1.13
CA GLU A 10 9.68 13.78 2.13
C GLU A 10 9.43 14.62 3.39
N ASP A 11 9.08 15.90 3.24
CA ASP A 11 8.75 16.80 4.36
C ASP A 11 7.49 16.30 5.08
N TRP A 12 6.45 15.90 4.32
CA TRP A 12 5.22 15.31 4.84
C TRP A 12 5.48 13.99 5.55
N ALA A 13 6.36 13.12 5.05
CA ALA A 13 6.69 11.86 5.72
C ALA A 13 7.36 12.11 7.08
N ALA A 14 8.18 13.15 7.17
CA ALA A 14 8.88 13.57 8.37
C ALA A 14 7.96 14.23 9.42
N ASP A 15 6.94 14.98 9.00
CA ASP A 15 6.08 15.77 9.89
C ASP A 15 4.93 14.95 10.50
N TRP A 16 4.93 14.77 11.82
CA TRP A 16 3.87 14.06 12.56
C TRP A 16 3.15 14.97 13.57
N SER A 17 3.21 16.29 13.37
CA SER A 17 2.47 17.30 14.13
C SER A 17 0.95 17.16 13.95
N ASN A 18 0.19 18.02 14.63
CA ASN A 18 -1.27 18.06 14.63
C ASN A 18 -1.89 16.76 15.14
N LEU A 19 -1.28 16.14 16.16
CA LEU A 19 -1.72 14.88 16.75
C LEU A 19 -1.84 13.73 15.73
N THR A 20 -1.10 13.82 14.61
CA THR A 20 -1.14 12.82 13.54
C THR A 20 -0.71 11.47 14.11
N TRP A 21 -1.56 10.47 13.97
CA TRP A 21 -1.34 9.13 14.51
C TRP A 21 -1.26 8.03 13.43
N MET A 22 -1.67 8.36 12.21
CA MET A 22 -1.54 7.54 11.02
C MET A 22 -1.61 8.44 9.80
N LYS A 23 -1.03 8.00 8.68
CA LYS A 23 -0.95 8.76 7.44
C LYS A 23 -1.54 7.97 6.28
N VAL A 24 -2.19 8.70 5.37
CA VAL A 24 -2.80 8.16 4.17
C VAL A 24 -2.45 9.07 3.01
N VAL A 25 -2.00 8.50 1.90
CA VAL A 25 -1.79 9.22 0.64
C VAL A 25 -3.05 9.08 -0.20
N LEU A 26 -3.53 10.21 -0.73
CA LEU A 26 -4.61 10.25 -1.70
C LEU A 26 -4.05 10.70 -3.04
N SER A 27 -4.41 10.01 -4.11
CA SER A 27 -4.11 10.45 -5.47
C SER A 27 -5.21 10.01 -6.44
N GLN A 28 -5.09 10.45 -7.69
CA GLN A 28 -6.03 10.10 -8.75
C GLN A 28 -6.02 8.59 -9.03
N THR A 29 -4.83 7.99 -9.14
CA THR A 29 -4.65 6.57 -9.51
C THR A 29 -3.46 5.94 -8.80
N ILE A 30 -3.48 4.61 -8.66
CA ILE A 30 -2.40 3.83 -8.08
C ILE A 30 -1.12 3.88 -8.95
N PHE A 31 0.04 3.65 -8.34
CA PHE A 31 1.36 3.76 -8.98
C PHE A 31 1.83 2.41 -9.56
N ALA A 32 0.90 1.74 -10.25
CA ALA A 32 1.09 0.48 -10.94
C ALA A 32 -0.05 0.29 -11.96
N ASN A 33 0.14 -0.60 -12.94
CA ASN A 33 -0.95 -0.98 -13.83
C ASN A 33 -1.53 -2.36 -13.49
N VAL A 34 -2.72 -2.39 -12.91
CA VAL A 34 -3.46 -3.63 -12.63
C VAL A 34 -4.51 -3.81 -13.73
N ALA A 35 -4.05 -4.12 -14.94
CA ALA A 35 -4.93 -4.39 -16.07
C ALA A 35 -4.34 -5.44 -17.02
N THR A 36 -5.22 -6.28 -17.56
CA THR A 36 -4.90 -7.23 -18.62
C THR A 36 -5.82 -7.04 -19.83
N LEU A 37 -5.28 -7.34 -21.01
CA LEU A 37 -6.02 -7.41 -22.27
C LEU A 37 -5.63 -8.69 -23.04
N PRO A 38 -6.49 -9.19 -23.96
CA PRO A 38 -6.11 -10.26 -24.88
C PRO A 38 -4.81 -9.92 -25.62
N LYS A 39 -3.97 -10.92 -25.92
CA LYS A 39 -2.65 -10.69 -26.55
C LYS A 39 -2.73 -9.89 -27.85
N SER A 40 -3.80 -10.09 -28.63
CA SER A 40 -4.07 -9.40 -29.91
C SER A 40 -4.45 -7.92 -29.75
N GLU A 41 -4.75 -7.46 -28.54
CA GLU A 41 -5.19 -6.09 -28.27
C GLU A 41 -4.05 -5.24 -27.71
N HIS A 42 -3.99 -4.00 -28.17
CA HIS A 42 -2.93 -3.04 -27.81
C HIS A 42 -3.47 -1.72 -27.24
N HIS A 43 -4.80 -1.57 -27.17
CA HIS A 43 -5.45 -0.34 -26.73
C HIS A 43 -6.68 -0.61 -25.89
N ASP A 44 -6.89 0.24 -24.87
CA ASP A 44 -8.01 0.15 -23.92
C ASP A 44 -9.39 0.38 -24.55
N ARG A 45 -9.47 0.77 -25.82
CA ARG A 45 -10.71 0.99 -26.58
C ARG A 45 -11.63 -0.24 -26.61
N ILE A 46 -11.04 -1.44 -26.48
CA ILE A 46 -11.77 -2.70 -26.48
C ILE A 46 -12.42 -3.00 -25.11
N VAL A 47 -11.94 -2.40 -24.01
CA VAL A 47 -12.35 -2.72 -22.63
C VAL A 47 -13.87 -2.73 -22.46
N PRO A 48 -14.64 -1.71 -22.93
CA PRO A 48 -16.10 -1.72 -22.79
C PRO A 48 -16.83 -2.84 -23.54
N ARG A 49 -16.15 -3.52 -24.48
CA ARG A 49 -16.67 -4.58 -25.35
C ARG A 49 -16.11 -5.96 -25.02
N LEU A 50 -15.16 -6.06 -24.09
CA LEU A 50 -14.62 -7.35 -23.66
C LEU A 50 -15.74 -8.22 -23.10
N ARG A 51 -15.70 -9.51 -23.45
CA ARG A 51 -16.61 -10.49 -22.87
C ARG A 51 -16.39 -10.55 -21.35
N ILE A 52 -17.46 -10.37 -20.59
CA ILE A 52 -17.49 -10.62 -19.16
C ILE A 52 -17.68 -12.12 -18.95
N LEU A 53 -16.84 -12.71 -18.10
CA LEU A 53 -16.77 -14.15 -17.88
C LEU A 53 -17.55 -14.55 -16.62
N PRO A 54 -18.08 -15.78 -16.54
CA PRO A 54 -18.54 -16.36 -15.28
C PRO A 54 -17.45 -16.37 -14.21
N GLU A 55 -17.86 -16.42 -12.95
CA GLU A 55 -16.92 -16.54 -11.84
C GLU A 55 -16.08 -17.83 -11.96
N GLY A 56 -14.78 -17.72 -11.74
CA GLY A 56 -13.82 -18.83 -11.87
C GLY A 56 -13.28 -19.05 -13.28
N GLU A 57 -13.89 -18.49 -14.33
CA GLU A 57 -13.37 -18.54 -15.69
C GLU A 57 -12.28 -17.48 -15.92
N TYR A 58 -11.29 -17.83 -16.75
CA TYR A 58 -10.22 -16.94 -17.17
C TYR A 58 -10.25 -16.80 -18.70
N PRO A 59 -9.96 -15.61 -19.25
CA PRO A 59 -9.71 -15.44 -20.67
C PRO A 59 -8.51 -16.30 -21.10
N PRO A 60 -8.48 -16.75 -22.36
CA PRO A 60 -7.50 -17.73 -22.82
C PRO A 60 -6.07 -17.19 -22.85
N ASP A 61 -5.90 -15.87 -23.08
CA ASP A 61 -4.61 -15.30 -23.45
C ASP A 61 -4.43 -13.85 -22.97
N ASP A 62 -5.10 -13.44 -21.90
CA ASP A 62 -4.89 -12.09 -21.35
C ASP A 62 -3.45 -11.94 -20.82
N ARG A 63 -2.85 -10.78 -21.11
CA ARG A 63 -1.53 -10.38 -20.62
C ARG A 63 -1.59 -9.03 -19.89
N PRO A 64 -0.70 -8.76 -18.93
CA PRO A 64 -0.51 -7.42 -18.40
C PRO A 64 -0.24 -6.41 -19.51
N VAL A 65 -0.81 -5.21 -19.38
CA VAL A 65 -0.63 -4.13 -20.36
C VAL A 65 0.08 -2.93 -19.74
N SER A 66 0.54 -2.03 -20.60
CA SER A 66 1.31 -0.84 -20.23
C SER A 66 0.46 0.41 -20.48
N ASP A 67 -0.63 0.58 -19.73
CA ASP A 67 -1.52 1.73 -19.84
C ASP A 67 -0.83 2.97 -19.25
N MET A 68 -0.43 3.92 -20.10
CA MET A 68 0.26 5.14 -19.68
C MET A 68 -0.63 6.10 -18.89
N ASP A 69 -1.94 5.85 -18.85
CA ASP A 69 -2.88 6.55 -17.98
C ASP A 69 -2.77 6.06 -16.52
N SER A 70 -2.18 4.87 -16.30
CA SER A 70 -1.78 4.45 -14.96
C SER A 70 -0.48 5.13 -14.54
N ASN A 71 -0.35 5.52 -13.26
CA ASN A 71 0.87 6.14 -12.73
C ASN A 71 2.02 5.12 -12.51
N GLY A 72 2.03 4.00 -13.22
CA GLY A 72 3.12 3.00 -13.22
C GLY A 72 4.37 3.45 -13.98
N TRP A 73 4.27 4.49 -14.82
CA TRP A 73 5.36 5.02 -15.65
C TRP A 73 5.55 6.53 -15.48
N PRO A 74 6.78 7.08 -15.61
CA PRO A 74 8.06 6.37 -15.70
C PRO A 74 8.46 5.77 -14.35
N GLN A 75 9.09 4.59 -14.38
CA GLN A 75 9.42 3.81 -13.17
C GLN A 75 10.32 4.60 -12.21
N THR A 76 11.24 5.42 -12.71
CA THR A 76 12.10 6.26 -11.86
C THR A 76 11.29 7.22 -11.00
N GLY A 77 10.29 7.91 -11.59
CA GLY A 77 9.43 8.83 -10.86
C GLY A 77 8.53 8.10 -9.85
N ARG A 78 7.94 6.99 -10.29
CA ARG A 78 7.13 6.08 -9.46
C ARG A 78 7.93 5.58 -8.25
N ASN A 79 9.13 5.05 -8.46
CA ASN A 79 9.97 4.50 -7.40
C ASN A 79 10.41 5.58 -6.39
N LYS A 80 10.75 6.79 -6.84
CA LYS A 80 11.06 7.91 -5.93
C LYS A 80 9.88 8.25 -5.03
N ALA A 81 8.67 8.31 -5.59
CA ALA A 81 7.47 8.58 -4.81
C ALA A 81 7.19 7.48 -3.78
N LEU A 82 7.28 6.21 -4.17
CA LEU A 82 7.06 5.08 -3.26
C LEU A 82 8.09 5.04 -2.13
N LYS A 83 9.37 5.36 -2.43
CA LYS A 83 10.42 5.50 -1.41
C LYS A 83 10.09 6.60 -0.41
N ALA A 84 9.58 7.75 -0.84
CA ALA A 84 9.17 8.83 0.06
C ALA A 84 7.93 8.45 0.89
N MET A 85 6.91 7.85 0.26
CA MET A 85 5.66 7.46 0.93
C MET A 85 5.86 6.40 2.01
N ARG A 86 6.67 5.36 1.75
CA ARG A 86 6.89 4.26 2.71
C ARG A 86 7.55 4.73 4.01
N LYS A 87 8.37 5.80 3.96
CA LYS A 87 8.99 6.43 5.14
C LYS A 87 7.98 6.96 6.17
N ALA A 88 6.72 7.11 5.75
CA ALA A 88 5.60 7.55 6.58
C ALA A 88 4.67 6.41 7.05
N PHE A 89 4.96 5.15 6.67
CA PHE A 89 4.09 3.99 6.89
C PHE A 89 2.66 4.22 6.38
N ALA A 90 2.52 4.91 5.23
CA ALA A 90 1.24 5.36 4.73
C ALA A 90 0.56 4.35 3.80
N LEU A 91 -0.74 4.15 4.00
CA LEU A 91 -1.61 3.51 3.01
C LEU A 91 -1.84 4.48 1.84
N HIS A 92 -1.85 3.98 0.60
CA HIS A 92 -2.26 4.76 -0.56
C HIS A 92 -3.71 4.43 -0.95
N ILE A 93 -4.58 5.43 -1.05
CA ILE A 93 -5.94 5.27 -1.58
C ILE A 93 -6.07 6.09 -2.87
N ALA A 94 -6.62 5.49 -3.91
CA ALA A 94 -6.80 6.11 -5.22
C ALA A 94 -8.05 5.57 -5.94
N GLY A 95 -8.33 6.07 -7.14
CA GLY A 95 -9.41 5.59 -8.00
C GLY A 95 -8.94 5.41 -9.44
N ASP A 96 -9.72 5.93 -10.39
CA ASP A 96 -9.39 6.04 -11.83
C ASP A 96 -9.33 4.72 -12.63
N GLN A 97 -8.73 3.66 -12.10
CA GLN A 97 -8.52 2.43 -12.87
C GLN A 97 -9.82 1.67 -13.20
N HIS A 98 -10.94 2.04 -12.59
CA HIS A 98 -12.25 1.38 -12.75
C HIS A 98 -12.21 -0.13 -12.44
N LEU A 99 -11.26 -0.53 -11.62
CA LEU A 99 -11.08 -1.87 -11.12
C LEU A 99 -10.70 -1.75 -9.65
N GLY A 100 -11.59 -2.20 -8.76
CA GLY A 100 -11.28 -2.27 -7.35
C GLY A 100 -10.09 -3.20 -7.16
N SER A 101 -9.02 -2.74 -6.51
CA SER A 101 -7.83 -3.56 -6.30
C SER A 101 -7.11 -3.18 -5.02
N THR A 102 -6.75 -4.18 -4.21
CA THR A 102 -5.79 -4.01 -3.12
C THR A 102 -4.49 -4.67 -3.52
N ILE A 103 -3.44 -3.86 -3.62
CA ILE A 103 -2.09 -4.31 -3.97
C ILE A 103 -1.08 -3.83 -2.93
N GLN A 104 0.11 -4.41 -2.95
CA GLN A 104 1.28 -3.88 -2.27
C GLN A 104 2.37 -3.58 -3.30
N TYR A 105 2.95 -2.38 -3.21
CA TYR A 105 4.00 -1.98 -4.13
C TYR A 105 5.33 -2.65 -3.77
N GLY A 106 6.10 -3.01 -4.79
CA GLY A 106 7.52 -3.31 -4.68
C GLY A 106 8.38 -2.31 -5.45
N VAL A 107 9.49 -1.88 -4.85
CA VAL A 107 10.48 -0.97 -5.43
C VAL A 107 11.79 -1.71 -5.67
N ASP A 108 12.46 -2.14 -4.62
CA ASP A 108 13.70 -2.90 -4.70
C ASP A 108 13.35 -4.41 -4.71
N ASP A 109 12.39 -4.84 -3.87
CA ASP A 109 11.80 -6.18 -3.89
C ASP A 109 10.26 -6.20 -3.74
N TRP A 110 9.63 -7.37 -3.82
CA TRP A 110 8.22 -7.55 -3.46
C TRP A 110 7.97 -7.15 -2.00
N TYR A 111 6.76 -6.70 -1.70
CA TYR A 111 6.32 -6.34 -0.34
C TYR A 111 7.12 -5.19 0.34
N ASP A 112 8.06 -4.54 -0.34
CA ASP A 112 9.00 -3.62 0.30
C ASP A 112 8.54 -2.15 0.37
N ALA A 113 7.33 -1.85 -0.12
CA ALA A 113 6.69 -0.54 -0.06
C ALA A 113 5.21 -0.66 0.35
N GLY A 114 4.52 0.48 0.40
CA GLY A 114 3.18 0.60 0.98
C GLY A 114 2.10 -0.18 0.25
N PHE A 115 1.02 -0.49 0.98
CA PHE A 115 -0.22 -0.98 0.40
C PHE A 115 -0.93 0.13 -0.37
N ALA A 116 -1.70 -0.26 -1.38
CA ALA A 116 -2.58 0.60 -2.11
C ALA A 116 -3.95 -0.01 -2.31
N PHE A 117 -4.98 0.83 -2.22
CA PHE A 117 -6.35 0.51 -2.57
C PHE A 117 -6.82 1.43 -3.68
N CYS A 118 -7.04 0.85 -4.86
CA CYS A 118 -7.82 1.48 -5.90
C CYS A 118 -9.30 1.19 -5.63
N VAL A 119 -10.07 2.23 -5.34
CA VAL A 119 -11.51 2.12 -5.09
C VAL A 119 -12.22 1.77 -6.40
N PRO A 120 -13.19 0.82 -6.40
CA PRO A 120 -13.98 0.53 -7.59
C PRO A 120 -14.82 1.74 -8.03
N ALA A 121 -15.22 1.76 -9.30
CA ALA A 121 -16.10 2.79 -9.81
C ALA A 121 -17.55 2.58 -9.35
N ILE A 122 -18.22 3.64 -8.89
CA ILE A 122 -19.65 3.61 -8.53
C ILE A 122 -20.51 3.21 -9.74
N SER A 123 -20.13 3.67 -10.93
CA SER A 123 -20.69 3.23 -12.20
C SER A 123 -19.53 2.96 -13.15
N ASN A 124 -19.50 1.78 -13.74
CA ASN A 124 -18.32 1.31 -14.45
C ASN A 124 -18.62 1.15 -15.95
N ILE A 125 -18.32 2.20 -16.71
CA ILE A 125 -18.42 2.17 -18.17
C ILE A 125 -17.15 1.61 -18.83
N TRP A 126 -16.06 1.45 -18.07
CA TRP A 126 -14.75 0.98 -18.53
C TRP A 126 -14.28 -0.19 -17.64
N PRO A 127 -14.92 -1.36 -17.74
CA PRO A 127 -14.69 -2.49 -16.83
C PRO A 127 -13.34 -3.15 -17.12
N ARG A 128 -12.24 -2.52 -16.68
CA ARG A 128 -10.90 -3.11 -16.70
C ARG A 128 -10.92 -4.42 -15.91
N ARG A 129 -10.02 -5.33 -16.26
CA ARG A 129 -9.91 -6.64 -15.63
C ARG A 129 -8.46 -7.02 -15.41
N TRP A 130 -8.23 -7.88 -14.44
CA TRP A 130 -6.93 -8.46 -14.11
C TRP A 130 -7.07 -9.99 -14.08
N PHE A 131 -6.76 -10.60 -15.22
CA PHE A 131 -6.74 -12.04 -15.40
C PHE A 131 -5.39 -12.47 -15.98
N PRO A 132 -4.31 -12.46 -15.19
CA PRO A 132 -2.99 -12.86 -15.66
C PRO A 132 -3.00 -14.34 -16.11
N GLU A 133 -2.31 -14.61 -17.22
CA GLU A 133 -2.16 -15.96 -17.79
C GLU A 133 -1.53 -16.95 -16.81
N GLU A 134 -0.62 -16.50 -15.94
CA GLU A 134 0.02 -17.34 -14.94
C GLU A 134 -0.42 -16.95 -13.52
N PRO A 135 -0.45 -17.90 -12.57
CA PRO A 135 -0.68 -17.57 -11.17
C PRO A 135 0.42 -16.66 -10.63
N GLY A 136 0.05 -15.76 -9.72
CA GLY A 136 1.02 -14.95 -8.98
C GLY A 136 1.94 -15.83 -8.13
N LYS A 137 3.20 -15.43 -7.99
CA LYS A 137 4.16 -16.13 -7.12
C LYS A 137 3.84 -15.85 -5.65
N ASN A 138 4.37 -16.66 -4.74
CA ASN A 138 4.21 -16.50 -3.29
C ASN A 138 2.75 -16.33 -2.83
N ARG A 139 1.81 -16.91 -3.57
CA ARG A 139 0.40 -16.95 -3.20
C ARG A 139 0.17 -18.02 -2.14
N GLU A 140 -0.66 -17.71 -1.15
CA GLU A 140 -1.22 -18.71 -0.26
C GLU A 140 -1.97 -19.82 -1.03
N PRO A 141 -2.10 -21.03 -0.48
CA PRO A 141 -2.95 -22.06 -1.06
C PRO A 141 -4.44 -21.67 -0.98
N GLY A 142 -5.17 -21.73 -2.10
CA GLY A 142 -6.62 -21.52 -2.14
C GLY A 142 -7.11 -20.20 -2.78
N PRO A 143 -6.49 -19.03 -2.55
CA PRO A 143 -6.90 -17.78 -3.18
C PRO A 143 -6.90 -17.80 -4.73
N PRO A 144 -7.66 -16.90 -5.38
CA PRO A 144 -7.77 -16.84 -6.83
C PRO A 144 -6.42 -16.70 -7.52
N LYS A 145 -6.31 -17.27 -8.73
CA LYS A 145 -5.08 -17.28 -9.54
C LYS A 145 -4.47 -15.88 -9.74
N TYR A 146 -5.32 -14.86 -9.80
CA TYR A 146 -4.93 -13.46 -9.98
C TYR A 146 -4.26 -12.79 -8.76
N THR A 147 -4.09 -13.50 -7.64
CA THR A 147 -3.41 -13.00 -6.42
C THR A 147 -1.97 -13.51 -6.31
N GLY A 148 -1.14 -12.82 -5.52
CA GLY A 148 0.29 -13.08 -5.36
C GLY A 148 1.15 -12.03 -6.08
N ASP A 149 2.42 -12.37 -6.30
CA ASP A 149 3.42 -11.47 -6.90
C ASP A 149 3.39 -11.48 -8.43
N PHE A 150 3.30 -10.29 -9.03
CA PHE A 150 3.25 -10.09 -10.48
C PHE A 150 4.08 -8.90 -10.96
N ILE A 151 4.71 -9.07 -12.11
CA ILE A 151 5.32 -7.96 -12.82
C ILE A 151 4.24 -7.31 -13.69
N ASP A 152 3.95 -6.03 -13.47
CA ASP A 152 2.98 -5.30 -14.30
C ASP A 152 3.54 -5.04 -15.71
N GLY A 153 2.73 -4.50 -16.61
CA GLY A 153 3.17 -4.24 -17.99
C GLY A 153 4.28 -3.18 -18.13
N PHE A 154 4.65 -2.48 -17.06
CA PHE A 154 5.80 -1.57 -17.04
C PHE A 154 7.04 -2.21 -16.39
N GLY A 155 6.97 -3.46 -15.96
CA GLY A 155 8.08 -4.10 -15.26
C GLY A 155 8.10 -3.82 -13.74
N ASN A 156 7.06 -3.19 -13.19
CA ASN A 156 6.99 -2.91 -11.75
C ASN A 156 6.60 -4.16 -10.97
N LYS A 157 7.19 -4.33 -9.79
CA LYS A 157 6.77 -5.35 -8.82
C LYS A 157 5.48 -4.89 -8.11
N ILE A 158 4.43 -5.71 -8.22
CA ILE A 158 3.18 -5.61 -7.45
C ILE A 158 2.73 -6.94 -6.84
N THR A 159 2.41 -6.93 -5.55
CA THR A 159 1.71 -8.06 -4.93
C THR A 159 0.22 -7.77 -4.94
N VAL A 160 -0.59 -8.62 -5.57
CA VAL A 160 -2.04 -8.47 -5.65
C VAL A 160 -2.71 -9.27 -4.53
N HIS A 161 -3.46 -8.59 -3.67
CA HIS A 161 -4.19 -9.22 -2.55
C HIS A 161 -5.65 -9.51 -2.91
N ALA A 162 -6.29 -8.58 -3.63
CA ALA A 162 -7.69 -8.74 -4.05
C ALA A 162 -7.99 -7.86 -5.26
N VAL A 163 -8.87 -8.34 -6.15
CA VAL A 163 -9.34 -7.61 -7.34
C VAL A 163 -10.84 -7.86 -7.58
N SER A 164 -11.61 -6.79 -7.80
CA SER A 164 -13.03 -6.86 -8.12
C SER A 164 -13.21 -7.04 -9.63
N ASN A 165 -12.79 -8.18 -10.16
CA ASN A 165 -12.93 -8.46 -11.58
C ASN A 165 -14.41 -8.42 -12.03
N PRO A 166 -14.72 -7.87 -13.21
CA PRO A 166 -16.05 -8.00 -13.81
C PRO A 166 -16.42 -9.48 -13.98
N VAL A 167 -17.61 -9.86 -13.50
CA VAL A 167 -18.12 -11.24 -13.54
C VAL A 167 -19.56 -11.25 -14.01
N PHE A 168 -19.94 -12.27 -14.77
CA PHE A 168 -21.31 -12.41 -15.26
C PHE A 168 -22.21 -12.89 -14.13
N THR A 169 -23.14 -12.05 -13.69
CA THR A 169 -24.01 -12.32 -12.53
C THR A 169 -25.39 -12.87 -12.91
N GLY A 170 -25.77 -12.75 -14.18
CA GLY A 170 -27.13 -13.06 -14.67
C GLY A 170 -28.21 -12.05 -14.27
N LYS A 171 -27.87 -10.99 -13.52
CA LYS A 171 -28.80 -9.92 -13.10
C LYS A 171 -28.98 -8.88 -14.20
N LYS A 172 -30.10 -8.14 -14.18
CA LYS A 172 -30.41 -7.07 -15.14
C LYS A 172 -30.55 -5.70 -14.47
N PRO A 173 -30.00 -4.62 -15.06
CA PRO A 173 -29.28 -4.62 -16.34
C PRO A 173 -27.80 -5.02 -16.19
N SER A 174 -27.27 -5.82 -17.12
CA SER A 174 -25.92 -6.39 -17.03
C SER A 174 -24.82 -5.32 -16.92
N ASN A 175 -25.01 -4.17 -17.56
CA ASN A 175 -24.08 -3.03 -17.50
C ASN A 175 -23.89 -2.48 -16.07
N LEU A 176 -24.83 -2.72 -15.16
CA LEU A 176 -24.74 -2.32 -13.75
C LEU A 176 -24.18 -3.45 -12.88
N TYR A 177 -24.68 -4.68 -13.08
CA TYR A 177 -24.39 -5.80 -12.18
C TYR A 177 -23.14 -6.59 -12.54
N ASP A 178 -22.74 -6.63 -13.81
CA ASP A 178 -21.64 -7.48 -14.28
C ASP A 178 -20.30 -6.74 -14.37
N ARG A 179 -20.32 -5.41 -14.25
CA ARG A 179 -19.16 -4.53 -14.47
C ARG A 179 -18.40 -4.15 -13.20
N ALA A 180 -18.52 -4.95 -12.14
CA ALA A 180 -17.86 -4.72 -10.86
C ALA A 180 -18.06 -3.29 -10.31
N THR A 181 -19.30 -2.79 -10.33
CA THR A 181 -19.63 -1.48 -9.77
C THR A 181 -19.64 -1.55 -8.24
N GLY A 182 -19.03 -0.56 -7.58
CA GLY A 182 -18.87 -0.64 -6.14
C GLY A 182 -18.39 0.63 -5.47
N TYR A 183 -18.13 0.50 -4.17
CA TYR A 183 -17.51 1.52 -3.34
C TYR A 183 -16.57 0.86 -2.33
N GLY A 184 -15.71 1.66 -1.71
CA GLY A 184 -14.75 1.20 -0.72
C GLY A 184 -14.98 1.86 0.63
N ILE A 185 -14.68 1.12 1.70
CA ILE A 185 -14.62 1.64 3.07
C ILE A 185 -13.26 1.27 3.65
N VAL A 186 -12.50 2.26 4.13
CA VAL A 186 -11.25 1.99 4.85
C VAL A 186 -11.42 2.40 6.30
N ARG A 187 -11.26 1.43 7.21
CA ARG A 187 -11.39 1.64 8.65
C ARG A 187 -10.01 1.65 9.29
N PHE A 188 -9.73 2.70 10.05
CA PHE A 188 -8.47 2.85 10.77
C PHE A 188 -8.71 2.70 12.28
N ASN A 189 -8.14 1.67 12.88
CA ASN A 189 -8.25 1.47 14.32
C ASN A 189 -7.19 2.31 15.04
N LYS A 190 -7.64 3.33 15.78
CA LYS A 190 -6.74 4.24 16.52
C LYS A 190 -5.90 3.51 17.57
N THR A 191 -6.42 2.45 18.18
CA THR A 191 -5.76 1.73 19.28
C THR A 191 -4.82 0.65 18.80
N THR A 192 -5.22 -0.18 17.83
CA THR A 192 -4.38 -1.30 17.35
C THR A 192 -3.46 -0.90 16.21
N ARG A 193 -3.75 0.21 15.52
CA ARG A 193 -3.14 0.62 14.24
C ARG A 193 -3.43 -0.33 13.09
N ASP A 194 -4.44 -1.17 13.25
CA ASP A 194 -4.92 -2.00 12.16
C ASP A 194 -5.76 -1.17 11.19
N ILE A 195 -5.64 -1.54 9.92
CA ILE A 195 -6.32 -0.96 8.78
C ILE A 195 -7.14 -2.08 8.15
N THR A 196 -8.45 -1.87 8.04
CA THR A 196 -9.36 -2.79 7.33
C THR A 196 -9.81 -2.11 6.05
N ILE A 197 -9.44 -2.68 4.92
CA ILE A 197 -9.81 -2.23 3.58
C ILE A 197 -10.98 -3.09 3.12
N GLU A 198 -12.09 -2.45 2.80
CA GLU A 198 -13.32 -3.10 2.36
C GLU A 198 -13.68 -2.64 0.94
N CYS A 199 -14.21 -3.57 0.15
CA CYS A 199 -14.62 -3.33 -1.24
C CYS A 199 -15.98 -3.97 -1.50
N TRP A 200 -17.00 -3.14 -1.63
CA TRP A 200 -18.39 -3.56 -1.64
C TRP A 200 -19.01 -3.42 -3.04
N PRO A 201 -19.80 -4.39 -3.51
CA PRO A 201 -20.68 -4.20 -4.64
C PRO A 201 -21.65 -3.04 -4.38
N ARG A 202 -21.94 -2.25 -5.41
CA ARG A 202 -22.73 -1.01 -5.32
C ARG A 202 -24.11 -1.21 -4.69
N PHE A 203 -24.69 -2.39 -4.91
CA PHE A 203 -26.05 -2.74 -4.52
C PHE A 203 -26.14 -3.47 -3.18
N THR A 204 -25.05 -3.51 -2.43
CA THR A 204 -24.96 -4.15 -1.12
C THR A 204 -24.94 -3.07 -0.03
N ASP A 205 -25.70 -3.27 1.06
CA ASP A 205 -25.60 -2.48 2.29
C ASP A 205 -24.64 -3.18 3.27
N PRO A 206 -23.54 -2.55 3.74
CA PRO A 206 -22.61 -3.18 4.68
C PRO A 206 -23.23 -3.48 6.05
N ALA A 207 -24.38 -2.87 6.38
CA ALA A 207 -25.11 -3.13 7.62
C ALA A 207 -25.93 -4.43 7.57
N ASP A 208 -26.21 -4.97 6.39
CA ASP A 208 -26.99 -6.19 6.24
C ASP A 208 -26.15 -7.42 6.67
N PRO A 209 -26.64 -8.29 7.58
CA PRO A 209 -25.86 -9.43 8.08
C PRO A 209 -25.46 -10.46 7.02
N GLY A 210 -26.16 -10.50 5.88
CA GLY A 210 -25.87 -11.39 4.75
C GLY A 210 -25.10 -10.72 3.60
N ALA A 211 -24.71 -9.45 3.76
CA ALA A 211 -24.01 -8.70 2.73
C ALA A 211 -22.58 -9.20 2.53
N GLY A 212 -22.24 -9.50 1.28
CA GLY A 212 -20.89 -9.88 0.86
C GLY A 212 -20.13 -8.72 0.22
N GLN A 213 -18.84 -8.65 0.53
CA GLN A 213 -17.87 -7.85 -0.24
C GLN A 213 -17.49 -8.58 -1.54
N TYR A 214 -16.73 -7.91 -2.40
CA TYR A 214 -16.02 -8.63 -3.47
C TYR A 214 -15.06 -9.65 -2.87
N THR A 215 -14.87 -10.78 -3.58
CA THR A 215 -13.98 -11.86 -3.17
C THR A 215 -12.57 -11.35 -2.88
N GLY A 216 -12.01 -11.76 -1.74
CA GLY A 216 -10.69 -11.32 -1.26
C GLY A 216 -10.72 -10.15 -0.27
N TRP A 217 -11.85 -9.47 -0.11
CA TRP A 217 -12.05 -8.47 0.93
C TRP A 217 -12.93 -8.99 2.09
N PRO A 218 -12.74 -8.47 3.31
CA PRO A 218 -11.85 -7.38 3.70
C PRO A 218 -10.37 -7.78 3.73
N VAL A 219 -9.50 -6.88 3.25
CA VAL A 219 -8.04 -7.01 3.44
C VAL A 219 -7.67 -6.29 4.74
N LYS A 220 -6.99 -6.99 5.65
CA LYS A 220 -6.57 -6.47 6.95
C LYS A 220 -5.06 -6.40 7.01
N ILE A 221 -4.54 -5.24 7.39
CA ILE A 221 -3.10 -5.00 7.57
C ILE A 221 -2.88 -4.17 8.84
N ASN A 222 -1.69 -4.21 9.41
CA ASN A 222 -1.22 -3.25 10.39
C ASN A 222 -0.45 -2.11 9.71
N GLN A 223 -0.49 -0.90 10.27
CA GLN A 223 0.26 0.26 9.80
C GLN A 223 1.73 -0.05 9.46
N MET A 224 2.38 -0.87 10.28
CA MET A 224 3.80 -1.21 10.13
C MET A 224 4.09 -1.97 8.83
N GLU A 225 3.11 -2.64 8.25
CA GLU A 225 3.25 -3.41 7.00
C GLU A 225 3.40 -2.49 5.77
N ASN A 226 3.05 -1.20 5.88
CA ASN A 226 3.28 -0.22 4.81
C ASN A 226 4.75 0.14 4.60
N TYR A 227 5.66 -0.39 5.43
CA TYR A 227 7.09 -0.33 5.20
C TYR A 227 7.76 -1.65 5.60
N ASN A 228 7.44 -2.71 4.86
CA ASN A 228 7.95 -4.06 5.14
C ASN A 228 9.23 -4.40 4.37
N ARG A 229 10.12 -3.41 4.17
CA ARG A 229 11.44 -3.69 3.57
C ARG A 229 12.20 -4.67 4.46
N LYS A 230 12.92 -5.62 3.83
CA LYS A 230 13.67 -6.65 4.54
C LYS A 230 14.62 -6.03 5.56
N THR A 231 14.39 -6.33 6.84
CA THR A 231 15.22 -5.86 7.94
C THR A 231 16.61 -6.50 7.87
N VAL A 232 17.65 -5.68 7.97
CA VAL A 232 19.05 -6.13 8.01
C VAL A 232 19.57 -6.13 9.44
N ALA A 233 19.27 -5.07 10.19
CA ALA A 233 19.65 -4.92 11.58
C ALA A 233 18.58 -4.14 12.36
N TYR A 234 18.80 -3.93 13.65
CA TYR A 234 17.92 -3.19 14.55
C TYR A 234 18.67 -2.05 15.20
N LEU A 235 17.97 -1.13 15.84
CA LEU A 235 18.56 -0.24 16.86
C LEU A 235 18.19 -0.77 18.26
N PRO A 236 18.88 -0.34 19.33
CA PRO A 236 18.46 -0.60 20.70
C PRO A 236 16.98 -0.31 20.91
N GLU A 237 16.34 -1.09 21.78
CA GLU A 237 14.94 -0.86 22.14
C GLU A 237 14.82 0.50 22.85
N ILE A 238 14.12 1.42 22.22
CA ILE A 238 13.91 2.76 22.75
C ILE A 238 12.78 2.68 23.77
N VAL A 239 13.05 3.10 25.01
CA VAL A 239 12.06 3.21 26.09
C VAL A 239 11.98 4.67 26.48
N VAL A 240 10.79 5.26 26.35
CA VAL A 240 10.57 6.69 26.59
C VAL A 240 9.74 6.89 27.87
N GLU A 241 10.19 7.78 28.73
CA GLU A 241 9.45 8.24 29.90
C GLU A 241 9.08 9.72 29.74
N GLY A 242 7.91 10.12 30.25
CA GLY A 242 7.45 11.50 30.16
C GLY A 242 6.73 11.89 28.85
N MET A 243 6.50 10.92 27.95
CA MET A 243 5.73 11.11 26.71
C MET A 243 4.78 9.95 26.43
N VAL A 244 3.66 10.25 25.77
CA VAL A 244 2.70 9.24 25.29
C VAL A 244 2.76 9.21 23.77
N ASN A 245 3.01 8.02 23.18
CA ASN A 245 3.10 7.85 21.73
C ASN A 245 4.10 8.84 21.08
N PRO A 246 5.39 8.82 21.48
CA PRO A 246 6.38 9.73 20.92
C PRO A 246 6.56 9.50 19.41
N VAL A 247 7.02 10.53 18.72
CA VAL A 247 7.44 10.46 17.33
C VAL A 247 8.92 10.08 17.30
N ILE A 248 9.24 9.00 16.57
CA ILE A 248 10.60 8.52 16.39
C ILE A 248 10.98 8.71 14.93
N ARG A 249 12.03 9.50 14.70
CA ARG A 249 12.68 9.67 13.40
C ARG A 249 14.04 9.00 13.41
N VAL A 250 14.27 8.14 12.43
CA VAL A 250 15.54 7.42 12.24
C VAL A 250 16.21 7.98 10.99
N ILE A 251 17.48 8.39 11.12
CA ILE A 251 18.29 8.97 10.05
C ILE A 251 19.60 8.18 9.98
N GLU A 252 19.96 7.70 8.79
CA GLU A 252 21.27 7.07 8.57
C GLU A 252 22.33 8.16 8.41
N GLU A 253 23.39 8.13 9.24
CA GLU A 253 24.31 9.27 9.34
C GLU A 253 25.20 9.45 8.10
N ALA A 254 25.59 8.34 7.46
CA ALA A 254 26.48 8.37 6.30
C ALA A 254 25.84 9.05 5.07
N THR A 255 24.53 8.86 4.89
CA THR A 255 23.77 9.38 3.75
C THR A 255 22.96 10.62 4.11
N ASN A 256 22.78 10.89 5.40
CA ASN A 256 21.82 11.86 5.93
C ASN A 256 20.38 11.60 5.43
N GLU A 257 20.07 10.36 5.04
CA GLU A 257 18.74 9.98 4.59
C GLU A 257 17.85 9.65 5.79
N MET A 258 16.66 10.25 5.82
CA MET A 258 15.60 9.79 6.72
C MET A 258 15.18 8.38 6.32
N VAL A 259 15.46 7.41 7.19
CA VAL A 259 15.03 6.02 7.02
C VAL A 259 13.51 5.95 7.15
N TYR A 260 12.94 6.53 8.20
CA TYR A 260 11.50 6.79 8.37
C TYR A 260 11.23 7.73 9.55
N THR A 261 9.98 8.20 9.64
CA THR A 261 9.43 8.77 10.88
C THR A 261 8.12 8.07 11.23
N LEU A 262 7.92 7.74 12.50
CA LEU A 262 6.73 7.05 12.98
C LEU A 262 6.31 7.60 14.36
N ARG A 263 5.02 7.93 14.52
CA ARG A 263 4.43 8.05 15.87
C ARG A 263 4.11 6.66 16.41
N ILE A 264 4.86 6.23 17.42
CA ILE A 264 4.72 4.87 17.95
C ILE A 264 3.45 4.72 18.79
N LYS A 265 3.07 3.47 19.07
CA LYS A 265 2.04 3.13 20.05
C LYS A 265 2.71 2.79 21.38
N GLY A 266 2.30 3.43 22.46
CA GLY A 266 2.89 3.28 23.78
C GLY A 266 4.16 4.13 23.90
N ASN A 267 5.12 3.61 24.64
CA ASN A 267 6.37 4.31 24.97
C ASN A 267 7.62 3.47 24.67
N THR A 268 7.45 2.29 24.08
CA THR A 268 8.54 1.37 23.75
C THR A 268 8.50 1.06 22.26
N PHE A 269 9.65 1.12 21.60
CA PHE A 269 9.76 0.77 20.19
C PHE A 269 11.17 0.29 19.86
N ARG A 270 11.24 -0.79 19.07
CA ARG A 270 12.51 -1.30 18.54
C ARG A 270 12.61 -0.98 17.05
N PRO A 271 13.40 0.02 16.64
CA PRO A 271 13.56 0.38 15.24
C PRO A 271 14.15 -0.77 14.42
N LYS A 272 13.57 -1.01 13.24
CA LYS A 272 14.14 -1.87 12.21
C LYS A 272 14.94 -0.99 11.25
N VAL A 273 16.11 -1.43 10.84
CA VAL A 273 16.93 -0.71 9.85
C VAL A 273 17.37 -1.64 8.73
N PHE A 274 17.80 -1.04 7.61
CA PHE A 274 17.98 -1.74 6.34
C PHE A 274 19.45 -1.78 5.89
N SER A 275 20.38 -1.43 6.79
CA SER A 275 21.82 -1.53 6.64
C SER A 275 22.46 -1.66 8.04
N GLU A 276 23.63 -2.28 8.12
CA GLU A 276 24.50 -2.20 9.30
C GLU A 276 25.26 -0.88 9.25
N ALA A 277 24.86 0.08 10.07
CA ALA A 277 25.34 1.45 10.00
C ALA A 277 25.18 2.18 11.34
N THR A 278 25.59 3.46 11.34
CA THR A 278 25.38 4.39 12.44
C THR A 278 24.22 5.32 12.14
N TYR A 279 23.40 5.58 13.16
CA TYR A 279 22.14 6.29 13.03
C TYR A 279 22.02 7.44 14.03
N THR A 280 21.34 8.50 13.57
CA THR A 280 20.77 9.52 14.44
C THR A 280 19.31 9.18 14.72
N ILE A 281 18.94 9.14 15.98
CA ILE A 281 17.56 8.98 16.45
C ILE A 281 17.07 10.33 16.98
N LYS A 282 15.93 10.79 16.47
CA LYS A 282 15.19 11.89 17.09
C LYS A 282 13.93 11.34 17.74
N ILE A 283 13.72 11.71 19.00
CA ILE A 283 12.51 11.39 19.76
C ILE A 283 11.84 12.73 20.07
N SER A 284 10.57 12.86 19.72
CA SER A 284 9.86 14.12 19.90
C SER A 284 8.38 13.96 20.24
N ASP A 285 7.85 15.02 20.84
CA ASP A 285 6.44 15.34 20.83
C ASP A 285 6.27 16.66 20.08
N PRO A 286 6.00 16.61 18.75
CA PRO A 286 5.98 17.81 17.91
C PRO A 286 4.84 18.76 18.26
N ASP A 287 3.82 18.31 18.99
CA ASP A 287 2.68 19.14 19.39
C ASP A 287 2.98 19.95 20.66
N ASN A 288 4.07 19.64 21.37
CA ASN A 288 4.48 20.27 22.63
C ASN A 288 5.93 20.81 22.57
N ASP A 289 6.50 20.96 21.38
CA ASP A 289 7.87 21.46 21.15
C ASP A 289 8.96 20.75 21.96
N LYS A 290 8.77 19.46 22.25
CA LYS A 290 9.76 18.63 22.95
C LYS A 290 10.50 17.76 21.94
N GLU A 291 11.83 17.85 21.89
CA GLU A 291 12.68 16.99 21.06
C GLU A 291 13.99 16.68 21.79
N LYS A 292 14.48 15.43 21.64
CA LYS A 292 15.86 15.04 21.93
C LYS A 292 16.45 14.33 20.73
N VAL A 293 17.73 14.59 20.48
CA VAL A 293 18.49 14.04 19.34
C VAL A 293 19.68 13.26 19.86
N PHE A 294 19.83 12.03 19.38
CA PHE A 294 20.87 11.11 19.77
C PHE A 294 21.62 10.65 18.52
N LYS A 295 22.92 10.91 18.48
CA LYS A 295 23.80 10.57 17.35
C LYS A 295 24.68 9.37 17.71
N GLY A 296 25.26 8.73 16.71
CA GLY A 296 26.22 7.65 16.93
C GLY A 296 25.60 6.31 17.34
N VAL A 297 24.27 6.15 17.21
CA VAL A 297 23.59 4.93 17.62
C VAL A 297 23.91 3.83 16.61
N GLN A 298 24.60 2.79 17.06
CA GLN A 298 24.98 1.67 16.21
C GLN A 298 23.81 0.73 15.98
N SER A 299 23.72 0.16 14.77
CA SER A 299 22.85 -0.98 14.55
C SER A 299 23.35 -2.22 15.30
N ILE A 300 22.40 -2.99 15.82
CA ILE A 300 22.60 -4.20 16.60
C ILE A 300 21.87 -5.39 15.96
N PRO A 301 22.31 -6.63 16.20
CA PRO A 301 21.63 -7.83 15.72
C PRO A 301 20.25 -8.00 16.40
N LYS A 302 19.39 -8.82 15.78
CA LYS A 302 18.01 -9.08 16.25
C LYS A 302 17.97 -9.64 17.67
N GLU A 303 18.97 -10.42 18.04
CA GLU A 303 19.09 -11.13 19.30
C GLU A 303 19.52 -10.21 20.45
N SER A 304 20.04 -9.01 20.16
CA SER A 304 20.42 -8.06 21.20
C SER A 304 19.20 -7.55 21.97
N GLU A 305 19.34 -7.46 23.29
CA GLU A 305 18.35 -6.94 24.23
C GLU A 305 18.72 -5.55 24.76
N GLU A 306 19.67 -4.87 24.11
CA GLU A 306 20.10 -3.53 24.50
C GLU A 306 18.93 -2.54 24.49
N LYS A 307 18.85 -1.73 25.55
CA LYS A 307 17.84 -0.71 25.75
C LYS A 307 18.44 0.69 25.72
N PHE A 308 17.66 1.62 25.19
CA PHE A 308 17.97 3.03 25.12
C PHE A 308 16.86 3.82 25.83
N GLU A 309 17.09 4.09 27.11
CA GLU A 309 16.12 4.75 28.00
C GLU A 309 16.26 6.28 27.90
N VAL A 310 15.13 6.97 27.70
CA VAL A 310 15.08 8.42 27.53
C VAL A 310 13.93 9.03 28.33
N THR A 311 14.26 9.89 29.28
CA THR A 311 13.28 10.65 30.08
C THR A 311 13.10 12.06 29.53
N PHE A 312 11.86 12.56 29.42
CA PHE A 312 11.50 13.92 28.96
C PHE A 312 10.83 14.77 30.03
#